data_AF-A0A661ADU9-F1
#
_entry.id   AF-A0A661ADU9-F1
#
_cell.length_a   1.000
_cell.length_b   1.000
_cell.length_c   1.000
_cell.angle_alpha   90.00
_cell.angle_beta   90.00
_cell.angle_gamma   90.00
#
_symmetry.space_group_name_H-M   'P 1'
#
loop_
_entity.id
_entity.type
_entity.pdbx_description
1 polymer ?
#
loop_
_entity_poly.entity_id
_entity_poly.type
_entity_poly.pdbx_seq_one_letter_code
_entity_poly.pdbx_strand_id
1 'polypeptide(L)'
;MQKNLEWEKGNMFSKRSVETDVLIKKLLKCAVSGTGIHEEFKCMLKQIAAFVRASVGSLLLLMDDGSLQFVAVYGGKEGIIGERLPPGSGIAGVVAESLRPIISNNPSEDERWAKEFAVSIGYIPENILAVPVMTGNKIVGVLEVLNKHGGFKKEDLKLISSVIPILSSVVEKVRLYYVNQKEIERLRALIDISLKLGGMLDLQTLLEGIMETAKEALDAEASSIFMIDKERNDLYFVAATGEKKESLKEIRVPWGKGIVGWVAEHGRTLYVPDVSKDERFYSKVDEKTKFITKSIIAVPLWKKSEIIGVAEVLNKKGGGTFTVEDITVFEAIAKHASIAIENASLYKELEDLFRNAIMLVVNAIEAKDPYTKGHTARVTKYSMLIARTFKMSAEQRRALELAALLHDVGKIGIPDSVLLKPGKLTEEEYALIKEHPSRGAKIMEPLKIPEVIEGILHHHEKYDGSGYPDGIKNGDIPFNARIIAVADAFDAMTTDRPYRKGLPLEEAIRRLKKDSGTHFDPEIVQAFLDVLEVRREEIIKTISS
;
A
#
# COMPACT_ATOMS: atom_id res chain seq x y z
N MET A 1 -5.11 -48.95 -66.94
CA MET A 1 -5.66 -47.59 -66.70
C MET A 1 -6.02 -47.31 -65.23
N GLN A 2 -6.52 -48.27 -64.45
CA GLN A 2 -6.84 -48.04 -63.02
C GLN A 2 -5.63 -47.84 -62.08
N LYS A 3 -4.46 -48.47 -62.33
CA LYS A 3 -3.25 -48.28 -61.50
C LYS A 3 -2.61 -46.88 -61.59
N ASN A 4 -2.78 -46.15 -62.70
CA ASN A 4 -2.26 -44.78 -62.84
C ASN A 4 -3.13 -43.74 -62.11
N LEU A 5 -4.44 -43.99 -61.98
CA LEU A 5 -5.36 -43.11 -61.26
C LEU A 5 -5.22 -43.17 -59.73
N GLU A 6 -4.82 -44.31 -59.17
CA GLU A 6 -4.50 -44.43 -57.74
C GLU A 6 -3.13 -43.83 -57.40
N TRP A 7 -2.14 -43.94 -58.30
CA TRP A 7 -0.83 -43.31 -58.13
C TRP A 7 -0.92 -41.77 -58.23
N GLU A 8 -1.71 -41.23 -59.16
CA GLU A 8 -1.96 -39.77 -59.24
C GLU A 8 -2.79 -39.23 -58.07
N LYS A 9 -3.80 -39.96 -57.58
CA LYS A 9 -4.54 -39.57 -56.36
C LYS A 9 -3.66 -39.59 -55.11
N GLY A 10 -2.80 -40.61 -54.95
CA GLY A 10 -1.83 -40.70 -53.85
C GLY A 10 -0.80 -39.57 -53.88
N ASN A 11 -0.29 -39.21 -55.05
CA ASN A 11 0.64 -38.09 -55.23
C ASN A 11 -0.02 -36.72 -55.02
N MET A 12 -1.30 -36.56 -55.38
CA MET A 12 -2.04 -35.31 -55.20
C MET A 12 -2.37 -35.04 -53.71
N PHE A 13 -2.62 -36.08 -52.91
CA PHE A 13 -2.75 -35.98 -51.45
C PHE A 13 -1.40 -35.68 -50.75
N SER A 14 -0.31 -36.34 -51.19
CA SER A 14 1.05 -36.08 -50.69
C SER A 14 1.51 -34.64 -50.96
N LYS A 15 1.29 -34.14 -52.19
CA LYS A 15 1.69 -32.78 -52.60
C LYS A 15 0.92 -31.68 -51.84
N ARG A 16 -0.38 -31.90 -51.57
CA ARG A 16 -1.22 -30.96 -50.79
C ARG A 16 -0.90 -30.94 -49.29
N SER A 17 -0.49 -32.08 -48.72
CA SER A 17 0.04 -32.12 -47.35
C SER A 17 1.29 -31.23 -47.21
N VAL A 18 2.22 -31.35 -48.16
CA VAL A 18 3.46 -30.54 -48.18
C VAL A 18 3.16 -29.04 -48.36
N GLU A 19 2.21 -28.67 -49.22
CA GLU A 19 1.81 -27.26 -49.42
C GLU A 19 1.17 -26.65 -48.16
N THR A 20 0.38 -27.44 -47.43
CA THR A 20 -0.25 -27.02 -46.17
C THR A 20 0.81 -26.85 -45.08
N ASP A 21 1.77 -27.78 -44.96
CA ASP A 21 2.88 -27.66 -44.00
C ASP A 21 3.76 -26.42 -44.25
N VAL A 22 3.96 -26.06 -45.52
CA VAL A 22 4.68 -24.83 -45.88
C VAL A 22 3.91 -23.59 -45.46
N LEU A 23 2.58 -23.56 -45.65
CA LEU A 23 1.76 -22.44 -45.18
C LEU A 23 1.82 -22.33 -43.65
N ILE A 24 1.66 -23.45 -42.93
CA ILE A 24 1.75 -23.50 -41.46
C ILE A 24 3.05 -22.88 -40.97
N LYS A 25 4.20 -23.24 -41.56
CA LYS A 25 5.50 -22.66 -41.20
C LYS A 25 5.56 -21.15 -41.43
N LYS A 26 4.97 -20.65 -42.51
CA LYS A 26 4.91 -19.20 -42.79
C LYS A 26 4.02 -18.47 -41.80
N LEU A 27 2.87 -19.05 -41.42
CA LEU A 27 1.97 -18.49 -40.42
C LEU A 27 2.63 -18.42 -39.04
N LEU A 28 3.32 -19.49 -38.63
CA LEU A 28 4.08 -19.50 -37.38
C LEU A 28 5.19 -18.44 -37.39
N LYS A 29 5.88 -18.23 -38.53
CA LYS A 29 6.88 -17.17 -38.67
C LYS A 29 6.27 -15.77 -38.53
N CYS A 30 5.07 -15.53 -39.08
CA CYS A 30 4.34 -14.27 -38.87
C CYS A 30 3.99 -14.08 -37.39
N ALA A 31 3.54 -15.13 -36.69
CA ALA A 31 3.07 -15.04 -35.30
C ALA A 31 4.18 -14.78 -34.24
N VAL A 32 5.45 -14.86 -34.65
CA VAL A 32 6.62 -14.67 -33.77
C VAL A 32 7.56 -13.58 -34.27
N SER A 33 7.13 -12.75 -35.23
CA SER A 33 8.00 -11.70 -35.81
C SER A 33 8.28 -10.56 -34.84
N GLY A 34 7.45 -10.34 -33.82
CA GLY A 34 7.65 -9.27 -32.83
C GLY A 34 7.43 -7.87 -33.40
N THR A 35 6.76 -7.76 -34.56
CA THR A 35 6.52 -6.51 -35.30
C THR A 35 5.27 -5.75 -34.83
N GLY A 36 4.57 -6.29 -33.83
CA GLY A 36 3.29 -5.76 -33.34
C GLY A 36 2.08 -6.51 -33.92
N ILE A 37 1.03 -6.61 -33.12
CA ILE A 37 -0.15 -7.46 -33.35
C ILE A 37 -0.82 -7.21 -34.71
N HIS A 38 -0.91 -5.95 -35.09
CA HIS A 38 -1.52 -5.56 -36.36
C HIS A 38 -0.74 -6.11 -37.57
N GLU A 39 0.59 -5.97 -37.54
CA GLU A 39 1.48 -6.46 -38.60
C GLU A 39 1.58 -7.99 -38.61
N GLU A 40 1.51 -8.64 -37.44
CA GLU A 40 1.47 -10.10 -37.33
C GLU A 40 0.21 -10.67 -38.01
N PHE A 41 -0.98 -10.12 -37.73
CA PHE A 41 -2.21 -10.54 -38.38
C PHE A 41 -2.23 -10.21 -39.88
N LYS A 42 -1.76 -9.02 -40.28
CA LYS A 42 -1.64 -8.64 -41.70
C LYS A 42 -0.72 -9.60 -42.47
N CYS A 43 0.41 -9.99 -41.86
CA CYS A 43 1.30 -11.01 -42.41
C CYS A 43 0.58 -12.36 -42.59
N MET A 44 -0.17 -12.81 -41.59
CA MET A 44 -0.94 -14.06 -41.66
C MET A 44 -2.03 -14.01 -42.74
N LEU A 45 -2.80 -12.93 -42.80
CA LEU A 45 -3.84 -12.71 -43.81
C LEU A 45 -3.26 -12.75 -45.23
N LYS A 46 -2.08 -12.15 -45.44
CA LYS A 46 -1.35 -12.23 -46.71
C LYS A 46 -1.01 -13.66 -47.10
N GLN A 47 -0.54 -14.49 -46.16
CA GLN A 47 -0.21 -15.89 -46.46
C GLN A 47 -1.48 -16.72 -46.75
N ILE A 48 -2.55 -16.51 -45.98
CA ILE A 48 -3.83 -17.21 -46.15
C ILE A 48 -4.48 -16.84 -47.49
N ALA A 49 -4.58 -15.56 -47.82
CA ALA A 49 -5.15 -15.10 -49.08
C ALA A 49 -4.37 -15.64 -50.29
N ALA A 50 -3.03 -15.58 -50.24
CA ALA A 50 -2.18 -16.12 -51.30
C ALA A 50 -2.36 -17.64 -51.49
N PHE A 51 -2.57 -18.39 -50.41
CA PHE A 51 -2.73 -19.85 -50.46
C PHE A 51 -3.96 -20.30 -51.22
N VAL A 52 -5.07 -19.57 -51.09
CA VAL A 52 -6.31 -19.83 -51.85
C VAL A 52 -6.45 -18.99 -53.11
N ARG A 53 -5.41 -18.23 -53.49
CA ARG A 53 -5.38 -17.33 -54.66
C ARG A 53 -6.45 -16.24 -54.62
N ALA A 54 -6.69 -15.72 -53.44
CA ALA A 54 -7.51 -14.55 -53.18
C ALA A 54 -6.65 -13.29 -53.08
N SER A 55 -7.27 -12.12 -53.28
CA SER A 55 -6.57 -10.84 -53.24
C SER A 55 -6.76 -10.08 -51.93
N VAL A 56 -7.79 -10.41 -51.14
CA VAL A 56 -8.10 -9.72 -49.89
C VAL A 56 -8.32 -10.72 -48.74
N GLY A 57 -7.90 -10.33 -47.54
CA GLY A 57 -8.27 -11.02 -46.30
C GLY A 57 -8.58 -10.03 -45.18
N SER A 58 -9.55 -10.36 -44.35
CA SER A 58 -9.93 -9.60 -43.15
C SER A 58 -10.10 -10.52 -41.95
N LEU A 59 -9.69 -10.06 -40.79
CA LEU A 59 -9.96 -10.70 -39.50
C LEU A 59 -10.83 -9.77 -38.66
N LEU A 60 -11.96 -10.31 -38.21
CA LEU A 60 -12.87 -9.65 -37.29
C LEU A 60 -12.86 -10.38 -35.95
N LEU A 61 -12.80 -9.65 -34.84
CA LEU A 61 -12.93 -10.24 -33.49
C LEU A 61 -14.29 -9.92 -32.89
N LEU A 62 -14.83 -10.89 -32.15
CA LEU A 62 -16.08 -10.73 -31.42
C LEU A 62 -15.84 -9.94 -30.13
N MET A 63 -16.56 -8.84 -30.00
CA MET A 63 -16.54 -7.95 -28.85
C MET A 63 -17.58 -8.38 -27.80
N ASP A 64 -17.45 -7.89 -26.57
CA ASP A 64 -18.35 -8.25 -25.46
C ASP A 64 -19.81 -7.80 -25.69
N ASP A 65 -20.02 -6.76 -26.52
CA ASP A 65 -21.34 -6.28 -26.93
C ASP A 65 -21.96 -7.10 -28.09
N GLY A 66 -21.28 -8.17 -28.52
CA GLY A 66 -21.69 -9.04 -29.62
C GLY A 66 -21.36 -8.50 -31.02
N SER A 67 -20.77 -7.30 -31.13
CA SER A 67 -20.35 -6.74 -32.41
C SER A 67 -19.05 -7.40 -32.92
N LEU A 68 -18.84 -7.36 -34.24
CA LEU A 68 -17.61 -7.83 -34.88
C LEU A 68 -16.75 -6.63 -35.29
N GLN A 69 -15.56 -6.51 -34.71
CA GLN A 69 -14.63 -5.42 -35.01
C GLN A 69 -13.54 -5.87 -35.98
N PHE A 70 -13.26 -5.09 -37.02
CA PHE A 70 -12.13 -5.33 -37.92
C PHE A 70 -10.81 -5.05 -37.20
N VAL A 71 -9.96 -6.07 -37.04
CA VAL A 71 -8.65 -5.93 -36.35
C VAL A 71 -7.46 -5.99 -37.29
N ALA A 72 -7.64 -6.59 -38.47
CA ALA A 72 -6.62 -6.65 -39.50
C ALA A 72 -7.23 -6.82 -40.89
N VAL A 73 -6.59 -6.19 -41.89
CA VAL A 73 -6.97 -6.25 -43.30
C VAL A 73 -5.70 -6.38 -44.15
N TYR A 74 -5.75 -7.20 -45.19
CA TYR A 74 -4.73 -7.32 -46.21
C TYR A 74 -5.34 -7.18 -47.60
N GLY A 75 -4.71 -6.40 -48.49
CA GLY A 75 -5.14 -6.24 -49.89
C GLY A 75 -6.43 -5.44 -50.08
N GLY A 76 -7.06 -4.97 -49.00
CA GLY A 76 -8.25 -4.13 -48.98
C GLY A 76 -8.01 -2.76 -48.36
N LYS A 77 -9.08 -2.05 -48.03
CA LYS A 77 -9.04 -0.69 -47.45
C LYS A 77 -8.64 -0.76 -45.97
N GLU A 78 -7.39 -0.44 -45.63
CA GLU A 78 -6.89 -0.46 -44.24
C GLU A 78 -7.65 0.53 -43.32
N GLY A 79 -8.21 1.60 -43.87
CA GLY A 79 -9.00 2.57 -43.09
C GLY A 79 -10.28 2.04 -42.43
N ILE A 80 -10.65 0.77 -42.62
CA ILE A 80 -11.78 0.13 -41.92
C ILE A 80 -11.36 -0.57 -40.62
N ILE A 81 -10.06 -0.64 -40.31
CA ILE A 81 -9.59 -1.24 -39.06
C ILE A 81 -10.13 -0.41 -37.88
N GLY A 82 -10.78 -1.08 -36.93
CA GLY A 82 -11.46 -0.45 -35.80
C GLY A 82 -12.98 -0.28 -36.00
N GLU A 83 -13.47 -0.29 -37.24
CA GLU A 83 -14.91 -0.28 -37.55
C GLU A 83 -15.60 -1.55 -37.05
N ARG A 84 -16.90 -1.44 -36.77
CA ARG A 84 -17.70 -2.54 -36.18
C ARG A 84 -18.90 -2.87 -37.05
N LEU A 85 -19.14 -4.17 -37.22
CA LEU A 85 -20.40 -4.71 -37.68
C LEU A 85 -21.31 -4.99 -36.47
N PRO A 86 -22.58 -4.55 -36.50
CA PRO A 86 -23.56 -4.92 -35.49
C PRO A 86 -23.70 -6.45 -35.36
N PRO A 87 -24.14 -6.96 -34.20
CA PRO A 87 -24.42 -8.38 -34.02
C PRO A 87 -25.34 -8.93 -35.11
N GLY A 88 -25.01 -10.12 -35.64
CA GLY A 88 -25.77 -10.78 -36.71
C GLY A 88 -25.71 -10.13 -38.09
N SER A 89 -25.03 -8.98 -38.23
CA SER A 89 -24.97 -8.25 -39.49
C SER A 89 -23.98 -8.86 -40.49
N GLY A 90 -24.42 -8.99 -41.74
CA GLY A 90 -23.58 -9.44 -42.84
C GLY A 90 -23.23 -10.92 -42.79
N ILE A 91 -22.46 -11.37 -43.79
CA ILE A 91 -22.00 -12.76 -43.88
C ILE A 91 -21.14 -13.10 -42.64
N ALA A 92 -20.31 -12.18 -42.16
CA ALA A 92 -19.54 -12.38 -40.93
C ALA A 92 -20.43 -12.60 -39.70
N GLY A 93 -21.48 -11.79 -39.50
CA GLY A 93 -22.43 -11.97 -38.40
C GLY A 93 -23.14 -13.31 -38.46
N VAL A 94 -23.62 -13.73 -39.63
CA VAL A 94 -24.26 -15.05 -39.81
C VAL A 94 -23.29 -16.20 -39.55
N VAL A 95 -22.03 -16.08 -39.97
CA VAL A 95 -20.99 -17.06 -39.63
C VAL A 95 -20.77 -17.10 -38.11
N ALA A 96 -20.76 -15.95 -37.46
CA ALA A 96 -20.53 -15.86 -36.03
C ALA A 96 -21.65 -16.49 -35.19
N GLU A 97 -22.90 -16.34 -35.62
CA GLU A 97 -24.07 -16.94 -34.94
C GLU A 97 -24.22 -18.43 -35.26
N SER A 98 -24.08 -18.81 -36.53
CA SER A 98 -24.32 -20.19 -36.97
C SER A 98 -23.14 -21.12 -36.70
N LEU A 99 -21.95 -20.57 -36.46
CA LEU A 99 -20.67 -21.28 -36.37
C LEU A 99 -20.36 -22.12 -37.61
N ARG A 100 -20.97 -21.79 -38.75
CA ARG A 100 -20.80 -22.50 -40.02
C ARG A 100 -20.12 -21.59 -41.04
N PRO A 101 -19.13 -22.11 -41.79
CA PRO A 101 -18.49 -21.33 -42.84
C PRO A 101 -19.45 -21.06 -44.00
N ILE A 102 -19.30 -19.91 -44.64
CA ILE A 102 -20.13 -19.48 -45.77
C ILE A 102 -19.24 -19.16 -46.97
N ILE A 103 -19.62 -19.69 -48.13
CA ILE A 103 -19.11 -19.27 -49.43
C ILE A 103 -20.23 -18.51 -50.13
N SER A 104 -19.94 -17.30 -50.61
CA SER A 104 -20.80 -16.56 -51.53
C SER A 104 -19.98 -16.10 -52.72
N ASN A 105 -20.33 -16.63 -53.91
CA ASN A 105 -19.66 -16.27 -55.16
C ASN A 105 -20.34 -15.10 -55.90
N ASN A 106 -21.39 -14.52 -55.32
CA ASN A 106 -22.02 -13.29 -55.77
C ASN A 106 -22.58 -12.50 -54.57
N PRO A 107 -21.72 -11.84 -53.76
CA PRO A 107 -22.15 -11.19 -52.52
C PRO A 107 -23.20 -10.10 -52.71
N SER A 108 -23.23 -9.41 -53.85
CA SER A 108 -24.23 -8.37 -54.14
C SER A 108 -25.67 -8.90 -54.22
N GLU A 109 -25.83 -10.17 -54.60
CA GLU A 109 -27.12 -10.88 -54.65
C GLU A 109 -27.40 -11.74 -53.41
N ASP A 110 -26.45 -11.87 -52.49
CA ASP A 110 -26.63 -12.63 -51.25
C ASP A 110 -27.44 -11.82 -50.23
N GLU A 111 -28.57 -12.36 -49.78
CA GLU A 111 -29.43 -11.71 -48.78
C GLU A 111 -28.73 -11.49 -47.44
N ARG A 112 -27.69 -12.29 -47.14
CA ARG A 112 -26.90 -12.17 -45.91
C ARG A 112 -25.81 -11.10 -46.03
N TRP A 113 -25.63 -10.46 -47.18
CA TRP A 113 -24.61 -9.42 -47.36
C TRP A 113 -25.01 -8.13 -46.65
N ALA A 114 -24.07 -7.51 -45.93
CA ALA A 114 -24.28 -6.23 -45.26
C ALA A 114 -24.23 -5.07 -46.28
N LYS A 115 -25.30 -4.91 -47.05
CA LYS A 115 -25.39 -3.91 -48.14
C LYS A 115 -25.14 -2.48 -47.65
N GLU A 116 -25.70 -2.11 -46.50
CA GLU A 116 -25.52 -0.77 -45.92
C GLU A 116 -24.07 -0.48 -45.51
N PHE A 117 -23.40 -1.46 -44.92
CA PHE A 117 -21.98 -1.35 -44.57
C PHE A 117 -21.09 -1.33 -45.82
N ALA A 118 -21.39 -2.16 -46.83
CA ALA A 118 -20.67 -2.15 -48.11
C ALA A 118 -20.75 -0.79 -48.83
N VAL A 119 -21.91 -0.13 -48.75
CA VAL A 119 -22.11 1.23 -49.28
C VAL A 119 -21.32 2.25 -48.48
N SER A 120 -21.30 2.17 -47.14
CA SER A 120 -20.56 3.14 -46.30
C SER A 120 -19.04 3.08 -46.51
N ILE A 121 -18.48 1.89 -46.75
CA ILE A 121 -17.05 1.73 -47.01
C ILE A 121 -16.67 1.89 -48.49
N GLY A 122 -17.66 1.84 -49.39
CA GLY A 122 -17.50 1.95 -50.84
C GLY A 122 -16.84 0.73 -51.49
N TYR A 123 -17.13 -0.47 -50.98
CA TYR A 123 -16.45 -1.70 -51.43
C TYR A 123 -17.43 -2.88 -51.51
N ILE A 124 -17.47 -3.54 -52.67
CA ILE A 124 -18.27 -4.74 -52.91
C ILE A 124 -17.33 -5.83 -53.44
N PRO A 125 -17.16 -6.95 -52.71
CA PRO A 125 -16.34 -8.06 -53.18
C PRO A 125 -17.06 -8.88 -54.27
N GLU A 126 -16.29 -9.44 -55.20
CA GLU A 126 -16.79 -10.34 -56.25
C GLU A 126 -17.23 -11.68 -55.66
N ASN A 127 -16.49 -12.16 -54.65
CA ASN A 127 -16.78 -13.39 -53.93
C ASN A 127 -16.12 -13.36 -52.55
N ILE A 128 -16.68 -14.09 -51.60
CA ILE A 128 -16.25 -14.15 -50.21
C ILE A 128 -16.35 -15.58 -49.68
N LEU A 129 -15.34 -15.96 -48.92
CA LEU A 129 -15.33 -17.14 -48.07
C LEU A 129 -15.06 -16.69 -46.63
N ALA A 130 -16.06 -16.88 -45.77
CA ALA A 130 -16.00 -16.52 -44.36
C ALA A 130 -16.04 -17.78 -43.50
N VAL A 131 -15.15 -17.85 -42.50
CA VAL A 131 -15.02 -19.00 -41.61
C VAL A 131 -14.93 -18.55 -40.14
N PRO A 132 -15.52 -19.29 -39.20
CA PRO A 132 -15.44 -18.96 -37.79
C PRO A 132 -14.04 -19.23 -37.24
N VAL A 133 -13.56 -18.36 -36.38
CA VAL A 133 -12.32 -18.54 -35.60
C VAL A 133 -12.74 -18.93 -34.18
N MET A 134 -12.31 -20.12 -33.75
CA MET A 134 -12.79 -20.76 -32.52
C MET A 134 -11.64 -21.05 -31.56
N THR A 135 -11.79 -20.69 -30.28
CA THR A 135 -10.93 -21.18 -29.21
C THR A 135 -11.74 -22.15 -28.35
N GLY A 136 -11.39 -23.45 -28.41
CA GLY A 136 -12.19 -24.50 -27.78
C GLY A 136 -13.62 -24.50 -28.33
N ASN A 137 -14.62 -24.35 -27.45
CA ASN A 137 -16.03 -24.28 -27.83
C ASN A 137 -16.57 -22.83 -27.97
N LYS A 138 -15.69 -21.81 -27.90
CA LYS A 138 -16.09 -20.40 -27.99
C LYS A 138 -15.64 -19.80 -29.30
N ILE A 139 -16.54 -19.06 -29.95
CA ILE A 139 -16.16 -18.20 -31.07
C ILE A 139 -15.41 -16.98 -30.54
N VAL A 140 -14.32 -16.63 -31.21
CA VAL A 140 -13.50 -15.45 -30.91
C VAL A 140 -13.49 -14.45 -32.06
N GLY A 141 -13.93 -14.85 -33.25
CA GLY A 141 -13.98 -13.97 -34.40
C GLY A 141 -14.33 -14.68 -35.70
N VAL A 142 -14.17 -13.97 -36.82
CA VAL A 142 -14.42 -14.45 -38.18
C VAL A 142 -13.24 -14.08 -39.08
N LEU A 143 -12.75 -15.05 -39.84
CA LEU A 143 -11.80 -14.81 -40.92
C LEU A 143 -12.56 -14.75 -42.24
N GLU A 144 -12.32 -13.71 -43.01
CA GLU A 144 -12.84 -13.57 -44.36
C GLU A 144 -11.70 -13.53 -45.37
N VAL A 145 -11.93 -14.17 -46.52
CA VAL A 145 -11.04 -14.13 -47.67
C VAL A 145 -11.88 -13.80 -48.90
N LEU A 146 -11.46 -12.80 -49.68
CA LEU A 146 -12.30 -12.21 -50.74
C LEU A 146 -11.57 -12.12 -52.08
N ASN A 147 -12.37 -12.04 -53.15
CA ASN A 147 -11.93 -11.79 -54.52
C ASN A 147 -10.90 -12.81 -55.01
N LYS A 148 -11.29 -14.08 -54.96
CA LYS A 148 -10.61 -15.17 -55.65
C LYS A 148 -11.05 -15.20 -57.12
N HIS A 149 -10.09 -15.20 -58.03
CA HIS A 149 -10.37 -15.35 -59.46
C HIS A 149 -11.03 -16.72 -59.74
N GLY A 150 -12.20 -16.73 -60.35
CA GLY A 150 -12.98 -17.94 -60.66
C GLY A 150 -13.80 -18.51 -59.49
N GLY A 151 -13.93 -17.75 -58.38
CA GLY A 151 -14.78 -18.09 -57.24
C GLY A 151 -14.20 -19.13 -56.27
N PHE A 152 -14.77 -19.16 -55.07
CA PHE A 152 -14.44 -20.13 -54.03
C PHE A 152 -15.19 -21.46 -54.22
N LYS A 153 -14.49 -22.55 -53.94
CA LYS A 153 -14.97 -23.93 -53.99
C LYS A 153 -14.84 -24.61 -52.63
N LYS A 154 -15.45 -25.78 -52.47
CA LYS A 154 -15.37 -26.57 -51.23
C LYS A 154 -13.92 -26.95 -50.88
N GLU A 155 -13.03 -27.07 -51.87
CA GLU A 155 -11.62 -27.31 -51.64
C GLU A 155 -10.93 -26.14 -50.93
N ASP A 156 -11.29 -24.90 -51.24
CA ASP A 156 -10.73 -23.71 -50.60
C ASP A 156 -11.13 -23.62 -49.14
N LEU A 157 -12.38 -23.98 -48.85
CA LEU A 157 -12.86 -24.10 -47.48
C LEU A 157 -12.03 -25.12 -46.69
N LYS A 158 -11.79 -26.31 -47.26
CA LYS A 158 -10.95 -27.34 -46.61
C LYS A 158 -9.53 -26.83 -46.32
N LEU A 159 -8.95 -26.10 -47.27
CA LEU A 159 -7.62 -25.52 -47.13
C LEU A 159 -7.59 -24.47 -46.01
N ILE A 160 -8.49 -23.50 -46.01
CA ILE A 160 -8.56 -22.48 -44.96
C ILE A 160 -8.87 -23.11 -43.60
N SER A 161 -9.84 -24.04 -43.51
CA SER A 161 -10.17 -24.73 -42.27
C SER A 161 -8.97 -25.47 -41.65
N SER A 162 -8.02 -25.95 -42.46
CA SER A 162 -6.80 -26.62 -41.95
C SER A 162 -5.84 -25.67 -41.20
N VAL A 163 -5.88 -24.37 -41.48
CA VAL A 163 -4.99 -23.37 -40.85
C VAL A 163 -5.68 -22.50 -39.80
N ILE A 164 -7.00 -22.58 -39.68
CA ILE A 164 -7.78 -21.87 -38.66
C ILE A 164 -7.33 -22.16 -37.22
N PRO A 165 -6.95 -23.40 -36.82
CA PRO A 165 -6.46 -23.65 -35.47
C PRO A 165 -5.23 -22.80 -35.10
N ILE A 166 -4.33 -22.54 -36.05
CA ILE A 166 -3.15 -21.71 -35.83
C ILE A 166 -3.55 -20.26 -35.65
N LEU A 167 -4.42 -19.74 -36.52
CA LEU A 167 -4.95 -18.39 -36.39
C LEU A 167 -5.68 -18.21 -35.05
N SER A 168 -6.47 -19.19 -34.64
CA SER A 168 -7.18 -19.20 -33.36
C SER A 168 -6.23 -19.15 -32.17
N SER A 169 -5.12 -19.91 -32.21
CA SER A 169 -4.10 -19.87 -31.16
C SER A 169 -3.41 -18.51 -31.04
N VAL A 170 -3.18 -17.82 -32.16
CA VAL A 170 -2.56 -16.48 -32.15
C VAL A 170 -3.54 -15.43 -31.65
N VAL A 171 -4.81 -15.50 -32.07
CA VAL A 171 -5.88 -14.65 -31.55
C VAL A 171 -6.04 -14.81 -30.04
N GLU A 172 -6.00 -16.05 -29.53
CA GLU A 172 -6.09 -16.33 -28.10
C GLU A 172 -4.90 -15.76 -27.33
N LYS A 173 -3.67 -15.94 -27.84
CA LYS A 173 -2.45 -15.35 -27.25
C LYS A 173 -2.58 -13.83 -27.13
N VAL A 174 -3.09 -13.17 -28.16
CA VAL A 174 -3.28 -11.71 -28.19
C VAL A 174 -4.34 -11.28 -27.18
N ARG A 175 -5.48 -11.99 -27.12
CA ARG A 175 -6.53 -11.72 -26.14
C ARG A 175 -6.01 -11.83 -24.71
N LEU A 176 -5.29 -12.91 -24.41
CA LEU A 176 -4.67 -13.13 -23.10
C LEU A 176 -3.65 -12.04 -22.75
N TYR A 177 -2.85 -11.61 -23.73
CA TYR A 177 -1.90 -10.50 -23.54
C TYR A 177 -2.60 -9.19 -23.16
N TYR A 178 -3.69 -8.82 -23.83
CA TYR A 178 -4.45 -7.60 -23.51
C TYR A 178 -5.12 -7.66 -22.14
N VAL A 179 -5.70 -8.81 -21.77
CA VAL A 179 -6.27 -9.01 -20.43
C VAL A 179 -5.19 -8.88 -19.36
N ASN A 180 -4.03 -9.50 -19.57
CA ASN A 180 -2.89 -9.39 -18.64
C ASN A 180 -2.33 -7.96 -18.56
N GLN A 181 -2.26 -7.22 -19.66
CA GLN A 181 -1.82 -5.82 -19.64
C GLN A 181 -2.76 -4.93 -18.83
N LYS A 182 -4.08 -5.08 -19.01
CA LYS A 182 -5.09 -4.35 -18.23
C LYS A 182 -4.99 -4.67 -16.74
N GLU A 183 -4.71 -5.93 -16.39
CA GLU A 183 -4.49 -6.33 -14.99
C GLU A 183 -3.19 -5.76 -14.43
N ILE A 184 -2.10 -5.73 -15.21
CA ILE A 184 -0.82 -5.10 -14.82
C ILE A 184 -1.01 -3.59 -14.58
N GLU A 185 -1.76 -2.89 -15.42
CA GLU A 185 -2.07 -1.46 -15.23
C GLU A 185 -2.89 -1.22 -13.95
N ARG A 186 -3.89 -2.08 -13.69
CA ARG A 186 -4.66 -2.04 -12.44
C ARG A 186 -3.77 -2.28 -11.23
N LEU A 187 -2.90 -3.31 -11.27
CA LEU A 187 -1.94 -3.60 -10.21
C LEU A 187 -0.92 -2.47 -10.03
N ARG A 188 -0.48 -1.81 -11.10
CA ARG A 188 0.40 -0.63 -11.03
C ARG A 188 -0.27 0.53 -10.33
N ALA A 189 -1.55 0.80 -10.62
CA ALA A 189 -2.30 1.82 -9.88
C ALA A 189 -2.37 1.48 -8.37
N LEU A 190 -2.59 0.22 -8.03
CA LEU A 190 -2.58 -0.25 -6.64
C LEU A 190 -1.19 -0.15 -5.97
N ILE A 191 -0.12 -0.45 -6.70
CA ILE A 191 1.26 -0.31 -6.23
C ILE A 191 1.62 1.18 -6.08
N ASP A 192 1.20 2.06 -6.98
CA ASP A 192 1.45 3.50 -6.89
C ASP A 192 0.77 4.11 -5.66
N ILE A 193 -0.45 3.65 -5.35
CA ILE A 193 -1.13 3.92 -4.08
C ILE A 193 -0.28 3.39 -2.90
N SER A 194 0.17 2.14 -2.96
CA SER A 194 1.00 1.49 -1.92
C SER A 194 2.39 2.12 -1.71
N LEU A 195 2.98 2.72 -2.75
CA LEU A 195 4.26 3.41 -2.67
C LEU A 195 4.11 4.83 -2.14
N LYS A 196 3.00 5.52 -2.44
CA LYS A 196 2.62 6.76 -1.75
C LYS A 196 2.31 6.53 -0.27
N LEU A 197 1.92 5.30 0.09
CA LEU A 197 1.69 4.85 1.47
C LEU A 197 2.98 4.53 2.25
N GLY A 198 4.14 4.42 1.59
CA GLY A 198 5.39 3.89 2.18
C GLY A 198 6.40 4.90 2.73
N GLY A 199 6.04 6.19 2.84
CA GLY A 199 6.92 7.23 3.38
C GLY A 199 6.41 7.77 4.71
N MET A 200 7.13 7.52 5.80
CA MET A 200 6.86 7.98 7.16
C MET A 200 6.29 9.41 7.27
N LEU A 201 5.00 9.55 7.64
CA LEU A 201 4.51 10.21 8.86
C LEU A 201 3.01 10.52 8.75
N ASP A 202 2.28 10.10 9.80
CA ASP A 202 0.86 10.32 10.08
C ASP A 202 -0.17 9.44 9.35
N LEU A 203 -0.62 8.38 10.05
CA LEU A 203 -1.77 7.55 9.66
C LEU A 203 -3.01 8.39 9.34
N GLN A 204 -3.20 9.53 10.01
CA GLN A 204 -4.34 10.40 9.76
C GLN A 204 -4.27 11.00 8.35
N THR A 205 -3.15 11.63 7.98
CA THR A 205 -2.88 12.15 6.63
C THR A 205 -3.07 11.07 5.55
N LEU A 206 -2.67 9.84 5.87
CA LEU A 206 -2.79 8.71 4.96
C LEU A 206 -4.23 8.30 4.69
N LEU A 207 -5.01 8.10 5.75
CA LEU A 207 -6.42 7.74 5.65
C LEU A 207 -7.24 8.85 5.01
N GLU A 208 -6.88 10.12 5.27
CA GLU A 208 -7.46 11.27 4.58
C GLU A 208 -7.21 11.21 3.07
N GLY A 209 -6.01 10.88 2.62
CA GLY A 209 -5.70 10.72 1.19
C GLY A 209 -6.46 9.58 0.52
N ILE A 210 -6.62 8.44 1.22
CA ILE A 210 -7.42 7.31 0.72
C ILE A 210 -8.90 7.72 0.57
N MET A 211 -9.44 8.44 1.55
CA MET A 211 -10.83 8.92 1.51
C MET A 211 -11.03 10.00 0.43
N GLU A 212 -10.08 10.91 0.25
CA GLU A 212 -10.14 11.88 -0.85
C GLU A 212 -10.20 11.19 -2.22
N THR A 213 -9.38 10.15 -2.40
CA THR A 213 -9.40 9.30 -3.60
C THR A 213 -10.75 8.60 -3.78
N ALA A 214 -11.34 8.08 -2.70
CA ALA A 214 -12.66 7.45 -2.74
C ALA A 214 -13.75 8.45 -3.17
N LYS A 215 -13.75 9.65 -2.59
CA LYS A 215 -14.69 10.72 -2.91
C LYS A 215 -14.60 11.12 -4.39
N GLU A 216 -13.40 11.26 -4.93
CA GLU A 216 -13.17 11.60 -6.34
C GLU A 216 -13.59 10.46 -7.28
N ALA A 217 -13.14 9.23 -7.01
CA ALA A 217 -13.43 8.08 -7.86
C ALA A 217 -14.92 7.76 -7.97
N LEU A 218 -15.69 8.05 -6.91
CA LEU A 218 -17.13 7.81 -6.86
C LEU A 218 -17.97 9.05 -7.20
N ASP A 219 -17.37 10.18 -7.58
CA ASP A 219 -18.08 11.45 -7.77
C ASP A 219 -18.99 11.81 -6.59
N ALA A 220 -18.49 11.69 -5.35
CA ALA A 220 -19.26 11.93 -4.14
C ALA A 220 -18.99 13.31 -3.52
N GLU A 221 -19.90 13.79 -2.66
CA GLU A 221 -19.73 15.05 -1.93
C GLU A 221 -18.79 14.89 -0.71
N ALA A 222 -18.82 13.75 -0.03
CA ALA A 222 -17.95 13.48 1.12
C ALA A 222 -17.66 11.99 1.31
N SER A 223 -16.63 11.67 2.09
CA SER A 223 -16.27 10.33 2.54
C SER A 223 -15.59 10.40 3.91
N SER A 224 -15.69 9.32 4.68
CA SER A 224 -15.14 9.28 6.03
C SER A 224 -14.82 7.86 6.49
N ILE A 225 -14.00 7.76 7.56
CA ILE A 225 -13.71 6.52 8.28
C ILE A 225 -14.06 6.70 9.75
N PHE A 226 -14.84 5.74 10.24
CA PHE A 226 -15.13 5.53 11.64
C PHE A 226 -14.31 4.35 12.17
N MET A 227 -13.70 4.51 13.34
CA MET A 227 -13.08 3.42 14.09
C MET A 227 -13.96 3.03 15.27
N ILE A 228 -13.93 1.75 15.62
CA ILE A 228 -14.68 1.20 16.75
C ILE A 228 -13.88 1.39 18.03
N ASP A 229 -14.51 1.97 19.05
CA ASP A 229 -14.01 2.03 20.42
C ASP A 229 -14.75 0.99 21.26
N LYS A 230 -14.12 -0.17 21.46
CA LYS A 230 -14.72 -1.30 22.18
C LYS A 230 -14.95 -1.02 23.66
N GLU A 231 -14.10 -0.19 24.28
CA GLU A 231 -14.22 0.14 25.70
C GLU A 231 -15.42 1.06 25.95
N ARG A 232 -15.67 1.99 25.04
CA ARG A 232 -16.79 2.95 25.14
C ARG A 232 -18.06 2.49 24.42
N ASN A 233 -17.99 1.40 23.65
CA ASN A 233 -19.09 0.83 22.88
C ASN A 233 -19.70 1.84 21.88
N ASP A 234 -18.84 2.53 21.15
CA ASP A 234 -19.22 3.52 20.13
C ASP A 234 -18.21 3.56 18.97
N LEU A 235 -18.50 4.39 17.98
CA LEU A 235 -17.67 4.65 16.82
C LEU A 235 -17.26 6.13 16.80
N TYR A 236 -16.05 6.43 16.36
CA TYR A 236 -15.51 7.79 16.27
C TYR A 236 -14.79 8.05 14.94
N PHE A 237 -14.80 9.30 14.48
CA PHE A 237 -14.13 9.69 13.24
C PHE A 237 -12.60 9.65 13.37
N VAL A 238 -11.94 9.08 12.36
CA VAL A 238 -10.48 9.08 12.23
C VAL A 238 -10.01 9.77 10.95
N ALA A 239 -10.80 9.74 9.88
CA ALA A 239 -10.55 10.51 8.67
C ALA A 239 -11.86 10.99 8.06
N ALA A 240 -11.86 12.18 7.46
CA ALA A 240 -12.99 12.73 6.75
C ALA A 240 -12.54 13.75 5.70
N THR A 241 -13.23 13.75 4.56
CA THR A 241 -13.03 14.73 3.49
C THR A 241 -14.06 15.87 3.62
N GLY A 242 -13.62 17.13 3.53
CA GLY A 242 -14.52 18.30 3.57
C GLY A 242 -13.98 19.48 4.40
N GLU A 243 -14.69 20.61 4.39
CA GLU A 243 -14.23 21.91 4.93
C GLU A 243 -14.17 22.01 6.48
N LYS A 244 -14.57 20.96 7.22
CA LYS A 244 -14.71 21.01 8.70
C LYS A 244 -13.98 19.89 9.45
N LYS A 245 -12.74 19.59 9.06
CA LYS A 245 -11.91 18.50 9.60
C LYS A 245 -11.74 18.49 11.13
N GLU A 246 -11.55 19.64 11.78
CA GLU A 246 -11.26 19.68 13.23
C GLU A 246 -12.49 19.41 14.12
N SER A 247 -13.69 19.78 13.66
CA SER A 247 -14.94 19.62 14.44
C SER A 247 -15.48 18.19 14.50
N LEU A 248 -14.88 17.26 13.74
CA LEU A 248 -15.36 15.88 13.61
C LEU A 248 -14.81 14.94 14.67
N LYS A 249 -13.67 15.28 15.31
CA LYS A 249 -13.00 14.43 16.31
C LYS A 249 -13.84 14.17 17.58
N GLU A 250 -14.80 15.05 17.88
CA GLU A 250 -15.70 14.92 19.04
C GLU A 250 -17.02 14.21 18.72
N ILE A 251 -17.26 13.87 17.45
CA ILE A 251 -18.50 13.21 17.04
C ILE A 251 -18.34 11.71 17.23
N ARG A 252 -19.25 11.13 18.02
CA ARG A 252 -19.35 9.70 18.27
C ARG A 252 -20.72 9.16 17.92
N VAL A 253 -20.76 7.95 17.38
CA VAL A 253 -21.97 7.22 17.01
C VAL A 253 -22.05 5.98 17.89
N PRO A 254 -23.09 5.83 18.73
CA PRO A 254 -23.22 4.64 19.58
C PRO A 254 -23.27 3.34 18.77
N TRP A 255 -22.80 2.24 19.36
CA TRP A 255 -22.88 0.92 18.73
C TRP A 255 -24.30 0.57 18.25
N GLY A 256 -24.42 -0.01 17.05
CA GLY A 256 -25.69 -0.39 16.43
C GLY A 256 -26.61 0.79 16.03
N LYS A 257 -26.18 2.05 16.22
CA LYS A 257 -26.93 3.24 15.79
C LYS A 257 -26.39 3.78 14.47
N GLY A 258 -27.26 4.32 13.63
CA GLY A 258 -26.84 4.82 12.33
C GLY A 258 -26.62 3.69 11.33
N ILE A 259 -26.43 4.09 10.08
CA ILE A 259 -26.03 3.20 9.00
C ILE A 259 -24.64 2.62 9.28
N VAL A 260 -23.71 3.45 9.75
CA VAL A 260 -22.36 3.00 10.14
C VAL A 260 -22.36 2.05 11.33
N GLY A 261 -23.19 2.27 12.36
CA GLY A 261 -23.30 1.34 13.49
C GLY A 261 -23.92 0.00 13.09
N TRP A 262 -24.89 0.01 12.16
CA TRP A 262 -25.46 -1.23 11.60
C TRP A 262 -24.40 -2.05 10.84
N VAL A 263 -23.59 -1.39 10.01
CA VAL A 263 -22.50 -2.05 9.26
C VAL A 263 -21.44 -2.62 10.20
N ALA A 264 -21.08 -1.89 11.26
CA ALA A 264 -20.15 -2.37 12.28
C ALA A 264 -20.67 -3.61 13.03
N GLU A 265 -21.97 -3.67 13.30
CA GLU A 265 -22.60 -4.80 13.98
C GLU A 265 -22.75 -6.04 13.09
N HIS A 266 -23.08 -5.86 11.81
CA HIS A 266 -23.44 -6.96 10.91
C HIS A 266 -22.31 -7.40 9.98
N GLY A 267 -21.27 -6.57 9.79
CA GLY A 267 -20.15 -6.85 8.90
C GLY A 267 -20.54 -6.92 7.42
N ARG A 268 -21.58 -6.19 7.01
CA ARG A 268 -22.10 -6.19 5.65
C ARG A 268 -22.14 -4.79 5.08
N THR A 269 -21.67 -4.64 3.85
CA THR A 269 -21.83 -3.42 3.07
C THR A 269 -23.30 -3.05 2.94
N LEU A 270 -23.60 -1.77 3.11
CA LEU A 270 -24.95 -1.23 3.03
C LEU A 270 -24.96 0.02 2.15
N TYR A 271 -25.83 0.00 1.13
CA TYR A 271 -26.14 1.18 0.31
C TYR A 271 -27.56 1.65 0.64
N VAL A 272 -27.69 2.93 0.95
CA VAL A 272 -28.97 3.60 1.18
C VAL A 272 -29.11 4.76 0.17
N PRO A 273 -30.02 4.66 -0.82
CA PRO A 273 -30.18 5.68 -1.85
C PRO A 273 -30.89 6.95 -1.35
N ASP A 274 -31.65 6.84 -0.26
CA ASP A 274 -32.41 7.94 0.34
C ASP A 274 -32.48 7.74 1.85
N VAL A 275 -31.63 8.43 2.60
CA VAL A 275 -31.54 8.27 4.05
C VAL A 275 -32.76 8.82 4.80
N SER A 276 -33.56 9.69 4.16
CA SER A 276 -34.78 10.23 4.79
C SER A 276 -35.87 9.17 4.97
N LYS A 277 -35.75 8.04 4.25
CA LYS A 277 -36.66 6.90 4.29
C LYS A 277 -36.12 5.71 5.07
N ASP A 278 -34.92 5.81 5.62
CA ASP A 278 -34.26 4.70 6.33
C ASP A 278 -34.30 4.96 7.84
N GLU A 279 -35.01 4.10 8.58
CA GLU A 279 -35.17 4.21 10.05
C GLU A 279 -33.84 4.11 10.81
N ARG A 280 -32.79 3.57 10.17
CA ARG A 280 -31.45 3.47 10.78
C ARG A 280 -30.68 4.78 10.71
N PHE A 281 -31.11 5.76 9.91
CA PHE A 281 -30.39 7.01 9.74
C PHE A 281 -30.29 7.77 11.07
N TYR A 282 -29.06 8.18 11.43
CA TYR A 282 -28.78 8.85 12.70
C TYR A 282 -28.46 10.34 12.48
N SER A 283 -29.49 11.17 12.53
CA SER A 283 -29.44 12.61 12.17
C SER A 283 -28.47 13.44 13.03
N LYS A 284 -28.10 12.98 14.23
CA LYS A 284 -27.24 13.76 15.14
C LYS A 284 -25.85 14.03 14.57
N VAL A 285 -25.37 13.22 13.62
CA VAL A 285 -24.11 13.49 12.92
C VAL A 285 -24.28 14.74 12.05
N ASP A 286 -25.28 14.75 11.16
CA ASP A 286 -25.66 15.89 10.32
C ASP A 286 -25.93 17.16 11.14
N GLU A 287 -26.64 17.06 12.27
CA GLU A 287 -26.94 18.19 13.15
C GLU A 287 -25.67 18.88 13.68
N LYS A 288 -24.63 18.10 13.99
CA LYS A 288 -23.34 18.58 14.48
C LYS A 288 -22.45 19.09 13.35
N THR A 289 -22.40 18.40 12.21
CA THR A 289 -21.54 18.78 11.08
C THR A 289 -22.13 19.92 10.24
N LYS A 290 -23.46 20.08 10.29
CA LYS A 290 -24.27 20.87 9.34
C LYS A 290 -24.22 20.33 7.90
N PHE A 291 -23.76 19.10 7.72
CA PHE A 291 -23.84 18.39 6.44
C PHE A 291 -25.25 17.82 6.28
N ILE A 292 -25.74 17.71 5.04
CA ILE A 292 -27.06 17.11 4.74
C ILE A 292 -26.81 15.84 3.94
N THR A 293 -26.98 14.71 4.60
CA THR A 293 -26.86 13.40 3.98
C THR A 293 -28.15 13.06 3.22
N LYS A 294 -28.01 12.64 1.97
CA LYS A 294 -29.08 12.22 1.06
C LYS A 294 -28.96 10.73 0.75
N SER A 295 -27.76 10.28 0.40
CA SER A 295 -27.45 8.88 0.11
C SER A 295 -26.09 8.49 0.68
N ILE A 296 -25.89 7.19 0.93
CA ILE A 296 -24.70 6.68 1.61
C ILE A 296 -24.38 5.25 1.17
N ILE A 297 -23.10 4.97 0.90
CA ILE A 297 -22.55 3.62 0.94
C ILE A 297 -21.68 3.52 2.19
N ALA A 298 -21.90 2.49 3.00
CA ALA A 298 -21.07 2.18 4.16
C ALA A 298 -20.53 0.75 4.04
N VAL A 299 -19.22 0.58 4.23
CA VAL A 299 -18.50 -0.69 4.07
C VAL A 299 -17.69 -1.01 5.34
N PRO A 300 -17.66 -2.27 5.78
CA PRO A 300 -16.89 -2.67 6.95
C PRO A 300 -15.38 -2.68 6.66
N LEU A 301 -14.59 -2.24 7.63
CA LEU A 301 -13.12 -2.35 7.62
C LEU A 301 -12.71 -3.56 8.43
N TRP A 302 -12.03 -4.51 7.78
CA TRP A 302 -11.67 -5.80 8.39
C TRP A 302 -10.19 -5.89 8.73
N LYS A 303 -9.88 -6.35 9.96
CA LYS A 303 -8.58 -6.89 10.37
C LYS A 303 -8.74 -8.37 10.63
N LYS A 304 -8.25 -9.22 9.72
CA LYS A 304 -8.49 -10.68 9.74
C LYS A 304 -9.99 -11.00 9.83
N SER A 305 -10.47 -11.49 10.96
CA SER A 305 -11.87 -11.85 11.22
C SER A 305 -12.61 -10.85 12.11
N GLU A 306 -12.01 -9.69 12.37
CA GLU A 306 -12.56 -8.64 13.24
C GLU A 306 -12.86 -7.39 12.42
N ILE A 307 -14.01 -6.76 12.68
CA ILE A 307 -14.33 -5.45 12.13
C ILE A 307 -13.70 -4.40 13.04
N ILE A 308 -12.82 -3.58 12.49
CA ILE A 308 -12.10 -2.52 13.22
C ILE A 308 -12.72 -1.14 13.03
N GLY A 309 -13.58 -0.99 12.01
CA GLY A 309 -14.17 0.28 11.65
C GLY A 309 -15.14 0.16 10.48
N VAL A 310 -15.62 1.31 10.01
CA VAL A 310 -16.52 1.44 8.87
C VAL A 310 -16.07 2.63 8.05
N ALA A 311 -15.94 2.46 6.74
CA ALA A 311 -15.77 3.57 5.81
C ALA A 311 -17.11 3.91 5.16
N GLU A 312 -17.38 5.19 4.92
CA GLU A 312 -18.57 5.64 4.21
C GLU A 312 -18.25 6.66 3.12
N VAL A 313 -19.13 6.72 2.13
CA VAL A 313 -19.16 7.77 1.10
C VAL A 313 -20.59 8.31 1.01
N LEU A 314 -20.72 9.63 0.91
CA LEU A 314 -21.96 10.37 1.05
C LEU A 314 -22.26 11.17 -0.22
N ASN A 315 -23.53 11.10 -0.65
CA ASN A 315 -24.14 11.88 -1.73
C ASN A 315 -23.39 11.82 -3.08
N LYS A 316 -23.97 11.12 -4.06
CA LYS A 316 -23.51 11.21 -5.45
C LYS A 316 -23.73 12.63 -5.98
N LYS A 317 -22.69 13.24 -6.55
CA LYS A 317 -22.76 14.57 -7.19
C LYS A 317 -23.70 14.55 -8.39
N GLY A 318 -24.21 15.74 -8.74
CA GLY A 318 -25.10 15.91 -9.91
C GLY A 318 -26.50 15.29 -9.76
N GLY A 319 -26.89 14.85 -8.56
CA GLY A 319 -28.20 14.24 -8.32
C GLY A 319 -28.31 12.79 -8.79
N GLY A 320 -27.18 12.12 -9.06
CA GLY A 320 -27.14 10.71 -9.43
C GLY A 320 -27.41 9.75 -8.27
N THR A 321 -27.38 8.45 -8.56
CA THR A 321 -27.43 7.37 -7.55
C THR A 321 -26.15 6.54 -7.65
N PHE A 322 -25.72 5.93 -6.55
CA PHE A 322 -24.57 5.03 -6.59
C PHE A 322 -24.94 3.73 -7.30
N THR A 323 -24.01 3.21 -8.11
CA THR A 323 -24.18 1.94 -8.84
C THR A 323 -23.52 0.76 -8.10
N VAL A 324 -23.69 -0.45 -8.63
CA VAL A 324 -23.00 -1.65 -8.11
C VAL A 324 -21.48 -1.54 -8.32
N GLU A 325 -21.07 -0.92 -9.42
CA GLU A 325 -19.66 -0.63 -9.71
C GLU A 325 -19.09 0.36 -8.69
N ASP A 326 -19.83 1.41 -8.31
CA ASP A 326 -19.41 2.35 -7.25
C ASP A 326 -19.17 1.61 -5.93
N ILE A 327 -20.09 0.73 -5.52
CA ILE A 327 -19.95 -0.09 -4.31
C ILE A 327 -18.69 -0.96 -4.40
N THR A 328 -18.47 -1.63 -5.53
CA THR A 328 -17.32 -2.51 -5.75
C THR A 328 -15.99 -1.74 -5.68
N VAL A 329 -15.94 -0.55 -6.27
CA VAL A 329 -14.76 0.33 -6.22
C VAL A 329 -14.52 0.81 -4.79
N PHE A 330 -15.58 1.19 -4.06
CA PHE A 330 -15.44 1.67 -2.69
C PHE A 330 -15.00 0.59 -1.71
N GLU A 331 -15.53 -0.64 -1.83
CA GLU A 331 -15.07 -1.79 -1.06
C GLU A 331 -13.57 -2.06 -1.28
N ALA A 332 -13.10 -1.95 -2.52
CA ALA A 332 -11.67 -2.09 -2.82
C ALA A 332 -10.83 -0.99 -2.16
N ILE A 333 -11.26 0.28 -2.22
CA ILE A 333 -10.55 1.40 -1.60
C ILE A 333 -10.55 1.28 -0.06
N ALA A 334 -11.69 0.92 0.54
CA ALA A 334 -11.82 0.70 1.98
C ALA A 334 -10.94 -0.47 2.48
N LYS A 335 -10.74 -1.51 1.66
CA LYS A 335 -9.79 -2.58 1.96
C LYS A 335 -8.36 -2.05 2.10
N HIS A 336 -7.95 -1.07 1.27
CA HIS A 336 -6.65 -0.42 1.42
C HIS A 336 -6.54 0.39 2.72
N ALA A 337 -7.61 1.09 3.12
CA ALA A 337 -7.65 1.75 4.42
C ALA A 337 -7.48 0.75 5.57
N SER A 338 -8.12 -0.41 5.49
CA SER A 338 -7.99 -1.49 6.50
C SER A 338 -6.53 -1.95 6.65
N ILE A 339 -5.83 -2.16 5.53
CA ILE A 339 -4.41 -2.56 5.51
C ILE A 339 -3.52 -1.46 6.11
N ALA A 340 -3.77 -0.20 5.76
CA ALA A 340 -3.01 0.93 6.32
C ALA A 340 -3.15 1.03 7.85
N ILE A 341 -4.38 0.85 8.36
CA ILE A 341 -4.66 0.83 9.81
C ILE A 341 -3.96 -0.37 10.47
N GLU A 342 -4.03 -1.56 9.87
CA GLU A 342 -3.37 -2.75 10.41
C GLU A 342 -1.86 -2.57 10.50
N ASN A 343 -1.22 -2.05 9.45
CA ASN A 343 0.21 -1.77 9.44
C ASN A 343 0.60 -0.78 10.53
N ALA A 344 -0.14 0.32 10.68
CA ALA A 344 0.13 1.31 11.72
C ALA A 344 -0.06 0.75 13.15
N SER A 345 -1.06 -0.12 13.35
CA SER A 345 -1.26 -0.85 14.62
C SER A 345 -0.05 -1.72 14.94
N LEU A 346 0.46 -2.48 13.96
CA LEU A 346 1.62 -3.36 14.16
C LEU A 346 2.89 -2.57 14.50
N TYR A 347 3.13 -1.43 13.85
CA TYR A 347 4.26 -0.57 14.20
C TYR A 347 4.14 -0.01 15.62
N LYS A 348 2.95 0.41 16.03
CA LYS A 348 2.71 0.89 17.39
C LYS A 348 2.88 -0.22 18.43
N GLU A 349 2.36 -1.42 18.17
CA GLU A 349 2.53 -2.59 19.04
C GLU A 349 4.02 -2.94 19.21
N LEU A 350 4.82 -2.85 18.14
CA LEU A 350 6.27 -3.05 18.20
C LEU A 350 6.97 -1.97 19.04
N GLU A 351 6.59 -0.71 18.87
CA GLU A 351 7.12 0.40 19.65
C GLU A 351 6.80 0.26 21.14
N ASP A 352 5.55 -0.10 21.47
CA ASP A 352 5.10 -0.35 22.84
C ASP A 352 5.83 -1.56 23.45
N LEU A 353 6.01 -2.64 22.69
CA LEU A 353 6.76 -3.82 23.14
C LEU A 353 8.22 -3.47 23.44
N PHE A 354 8.86 -2.69 22.56
CA PHE A 354 10.24 -2.23 22.75
C PHE A 354 10.36 -1.36 24.01
N ARG A 355 9.43 -0.41 24.19
CA ARG A 355 9.39 0.44 25.39
C ARG A 355 9.18 -0.38 26.66
N ASN A 356 8.26 -1.35 26.63
CA ASN A 356 8.01 -2.23 27.77
C ASN A 356 9.24 -3.09 28.11
N ALA A 357 9.97 -3.57 27.10
CA ALA A 357 11.21 -4.32 27.32
C ALA A 357 12.28 -3.46 28.01
N ILE A 358 12.45 -2.19 27.59
CA ILE A 358 13.35 -1.25 28.27
C ILE A 358 12.92 -1.05 29.73
N MET A 359 11.63 -0.81 29.97
CA MET A 359 11.12 -0.61 31.32
C MET A 359 11.28 -1.85 32.21
N LEU A 360 11.23 -3.06 31.66
CA LEU A 360 11.55 -4.29 32.40
C LEU A 360 13.01 -4.31 32.86
N VAL A 361 13.96 -3.87 32.02
CA VAL A 361 15.38 -3.75 32.39
C VAL A 361 15.57 -2.69 33.47
N VAL A 362 14.96 -1.51 33.32
CA VAL A 362 14.98 -0.44 34.32
C VAL A 362 14.47 -0.93 35.67
N ASN A 363 13.29 -1.57 35.68
CA ASN A 363 12.70 -2.10 36.91
C ASN A 363 13.57 -3.20 37.56
N ALA A 364 14.28 -4.01 36.77
CA ALA A 364 15.21 -5.01 37.29
C ALA A 364 16.45 -4.36 37.95
N ILE A 365 16.96 -3.27 37.39
CA ILE A 365 18.06 -2.50 37.98
C ILE A 365 17.61 -1.87 39.30
N GLU A 366 16.46 -1.18 39.32
CA GLU A 366 15.93 -0.55 40.53
C GLU A 366 15.55 -1.59 41.61
N ALA A 367 15.14 -2.79 41.24
CA ALA A 367 14.91 -3.88 42.20
C ALA A 367 16.21 -4.37 42.86
N LYS A 368 17.34 -4.30 42.13
CA LYS A 368 18.67 -4.66 42.63
C LYS A 368 19.30 -3.56 43.48
N ASP A 369 18.97 -2.30 43.22
CA ASP A 369 19.38 -1.12 44.00
C ASP A 369 18.12 -0.42 44.56
N PRO A 370 17.51 -0.92 45.65
CA PRO A 370 16.22 -0.40 46.14
C PRO A 370 16.21 1.10 46.47
N TYR A 371 17.39 1.70 46.63
CA TYR A 371 17.57 3.12 46.95
C TYR A 371 17.44 4.03 45.73
N THR A 372 17.49 3.47 44.52
CA THR A 372 17.28 4.21 43.25
C THR A 372 15.85 4.09 42.73
N LYS A 373 14.88 3.65 43.53
CA LYS A 373 13.49 3.57 43.07
C LYS A 373 12.98 4.92 42.55
N GLY A 374 12.55 4.96 41.29
CA GLY A 374 12.10 6.18 40.60
C GLY A 374 13.21 7.16 40.21
N HIS A 375 14.47 6.90 40.59
CA HIS A 375 15.63 7.71 40.24
C HIS A 375 15.78 7.83 38.73
N THR A 376 15.76 6.69 38.04
CA THR A 376 15.92 6.65 36.58
C THR A 376 14.84 7.50 35.89
N ALA A 377 13.59 7.40 36.33
CA ALA A 377 12.49 8.20 35.77
C ALA A 377 12.68 9.71 35.99
N ARG A 378 13.17 10.13 37.18
CA ARG A 378 13.43 11.54 37.49
C ARG A 378 14.62 12.08 36.71
N VAL A 379 15.73 11.33 36.64
CA VAL A 379 16.91 11.69 35.83
C VAL A 379 16.52 11.87 34.37
N THR A 380 15.84 10.89 33.77
CA THR A 380 15.34 11.01 32.39
C THR A 380 14.46 12.24 32.23
N LYS A 381 13.56 12.53 33.18
CA LYS A 381 12.72 13.73 33.12
C LYS A 381 13.55 15.02 33.12
N TYR A 382 14.52 15.16 34.03
CA TYR A 382 15.39 16.33 34.07
C TYR A 382 16.23 16.46 32.80
N SER A 383 16.82 15.38 32.32
CA SER A 383 17.58 15.35 31.06
C SER A 383 16.72 15.82 29.87
N MET A 384 15.47 15.35 29.78
CA MET A 384 14.55 15.75 28.70
C MET A 384 14.05 17.19 28.84
N LEU A 385 13.96 17.73 30.06
CA LEU A 385 13.66 19.15 30.25
C LEU A 385 14.83 20.02 29.82
N ILE A 386 16.07 19.65 30.17
CA ILE A 386 17.29 20.33 29.72
C ILE A 386 17.37 20.27 28.18
N ALA A 387 17.17 19.10 27.58
CA ALA A 387 17.24 18.93 26.12
C ALA A 387 16.30 19.85 25.32
N ARG A 388 15.18 20.29 25.91
CA ARG A 388 14.23 21.20 25.26
C ARG A 388 14.76 22.62 25.09
N THR A 389 15.77 23.03 25.84
CA THR A 389 16.42 24.34 25.66
C THR A 389 17.38 24.34 24.47
N PHE A 390 17.76 23.15 23.98
CA PHE A 390 18.68 22.97 22.87
C PHE A 390 17.94 22.58 21.58
N LYS A 391 18.53 22.94 20.44
CA LYS A 391 18.04 22.53 19.12
C LYS A 391 18.49 21.10 18.80
N MET A 392 17.73 20.12 19.30
CA MET A 392 17.98 18.71 19.03
C MET A 392 16.95 18.12 18.05
N SER A 393 17.40 17.24 17.15
CA SER A 393 16.52 16.44 16.30
C SER A 393 15.67 15.49 17.14
N ALA A 394 14.64 14.88 16.55
CA ALA A 394 13.84 13.87 17.24
C ALA A 394 14.69 12.64 17.61
N GLU A 395 15.62 12.25 16.72
CA GLU A 395 16.55 11.14 16.91
C GLU A 395 17.54 11.39 18.05
N GLN A 396 18.17 12.58 18.08
CA GLN A 396 19.08 12.97 19.17
C GLN A 396 18.39 12.96 20.53
N ARG A 397 17.15 13.46 20.60
CA ARG A 397 16.34 13.44 21.83
C ARG A 397 16.01 12.03 22.28
N ARG A 398 15.71 11.14 21.33
CA ARG A 398 15.41 9.73 21.59
C ARG A 398 16.64 8.98 22.10
N ALA A 399 17.82 9.26 21.54
CA ALA A 399 19.09 8.72 22.02
C ALA A 399 19.40 9.18 23.46
N LEU A 400 19.21 10.47 23.77
CA LEU A 400 19.36 10.98 25.13
C LEU A 400 18.38 10.32 26.11
N GLU A 401 17.11 10.18 25.74
CA GLU A 401 16.10 9.53 26.57
C GLU A 401 16.51 8.09 26.92
N LEU A 402 16.94 7.31 25.92
CA LEU A 402 17.40 5.94 26.12
C LEU A 402 18.68 5.88 26.96
N ALA A 403 19.65 6.76 26.71
CA ALA A 403 20.87 6.85 27.49
C ALA A 403 20.57 7.16 28.97
N ALA A 404 19.68 8.13 29.23
CA ALA A 404 19.28 8.50 30.59
C ALA A 404 18.49 7.37 31.29
N LEU A 405 17.62 6.65 30.58
CA LEU A 405 16.90 5.49 31.14
C LEU A 405 17.85 4.35 31.51
N LEU A 406 18.98 4.19 30.82
CA LEU A 406 19.84 3.02 30.93
C LEU A 406 21.24 3.34 31.47
N HIS A 407 21.51 4.57 31.92
CA HIS A 407 22.84 5.01 32.40
C HIS A 407 23.40 4.08 33.49
N ASP A 408 22.52 3.57 34.35
CA ASP A 408 22.86 2.70 35.48
C ASP A 408 22.79 1.19 35.17
N VAL A 409 22.55 0.77 33.91
CA VAL A 409 22.37 -0.66 33.55
C VAL A 409 23.57 -1.53 33.93
N GLY A 410 24.77 -0.96 33.98
CA GLY A 410 25.97 -1.69 34.41
C GLY A 410 25.97 -2.12 35.88
N LYS A 411 25.12 -1.54 36.73
CA LYS A 411 24.96 -1.95 38.14
C LYS A 411 24.52 -3.42 38.26
N ILE A 412 23.90 -3.99 37.23
CA ILE A 412 23.59 -5.43 37.15
C ILE A 412 24.85 -6.28 37.37
N GLY A 413 26.01 -5.82 36.89
CA GLY A 413 27.27 -6.53 37.02
C GLY A 413 27.95 -6.40 38.39
N ILE A 414 27.51 -5.50 39.25
CA ILE A 414 28.16 -5.19 40.52
C ILE A 414 27.72 -6.20 41.60
N PRO A 415 28.65 -6.72 42.44
CA PRO A 415 28.28 -7.63 43.53
C PRO A 415 27.36 -6.97 44.56
N ASP A 416 26.34 -7.70 45.01
CA ASP A 416 25.37 -7.22 46.00
C ASP A 416 26.04 -6.82 47.33
N SER A 417 27.11 -7.52 47.72
CA SER A 417 27.90 -7.20 48.93
C SER A 417 28.55 -5.82 48.88
N VAL A 418 28.76 -5.28 47.67
CA VAL A 418 29.30 -3.93 47.45
C VAL A 418 28.15 -2.95 47.26
N LEU A 419 27.19 -3.27 46.37
CA LEU A 419 26.09 -2.36 46.01
C LEU A 419 25.15 -2.07 47.19
N LEU A 420 24.87 -3.08 48.04
CA LEU A 420 23.94 -2.98 49.17
C LEU A 420 24.65 -2.77 50.52
N LYS A 421 25.96 -2.49 50.52
CA LYS A 421 26.74 -2.38 51.76
C LYS A 421 26.21 -1.26 52.66
N PRO A 422 25.84 -1.55 53.92
CA PRO A 422 25.36 -0.52 54.83
C PRO A 422 26.53 0.26 55.44
N GLY A 423 27.02 1.28 54.72
CA GLY A 423 28.10 2.14 55.20
C GLY A 423 28.98 2.71 54.09
N LYS A 424 30.17 3.20 54.46
CA LYS A 424 31.16 3.66 53.48
C LYS A 424 31.82 2.46 52.79
N LEU A 425 32.04 2.60 51.48
CA LEU A 425 32.83 1.66 50.68
C LEU A 425 34.33 1.85 50.95
N THR A 426 35.11 0.78 50.85
CA THR A 426 36.57 0.88 50.73
C THR A 426 36.96 1.39 49.34
N GLU A 427 38.22 1.75 49.14
CA GLU A 427 38.69 2.20 47.82
C GLU A 427 38.57 1.09 46.76
N GLU A 428 38.77 -0.17 47.14
CA GLU A 428 38.62 -1.33 46.27
C GLU A 428 37.15 -1.58 45.92
N GLU A 429 36.25 -1.46 46.89
CA GLU A 429 34.81 -1.58 46.67
C GLU A 429 34.28 -0.43 45.80
N TYR A 430 34.78 0.78 46.01
CA TYR A 430 34.43 1.93 45.19
C TYR A 430 34.99 1.83 43.76
N ALA A 431 36.17 1.21 43.58
CA ALA A 431 36.70 0.90 42.26
C ALA A 431 35.76 -0.02 41.47
N LEU A 432 35.15 -1.02 42.12
CA LEU A 432 34.14 -1.87 41.49
C LEU A 432 32.90 -1.07 41.06
N ILE A 433 32.41 -0.16 41.89
CA ILE A 433 31.28 0.72 41.52
C ILE A 433 31.60 1.55 40.28
N LYS A 434 32.83 2.09 40.17
CA LYS A 434 33.27 2.90 39.02
C LYS A 434 33.31 2.12 37.69
N GLU A 435 33.19 0.80 37.71
CA GLU A 435 33.12 -0.01 36.48
C GLU A 435 31.73 0.01 35.82
N HIS A 436 30.67 0.43 36.52
CA HIS A 436 29.31 0.31 35.97
C HIS A 436 29.09 1.10 34.66
N PRO A 437 29.71 2.25 34.36
CA PRO A 437 29.54 2.90 33.06
C PRO A 437 30.11 2.05 31.94
N SER A 438 31.34 1.53 32.09
CA SER A 438 31.98 0.66 31.10
C SER A 438 31.25 -0.66 30.91
N ARG A 439 30.74 -1.26 32.00
CA ARG A 439 29.92 -2.47 31.93
C ARG A 439 28.56 -2.20 31.29
N GLY A 440 27.96 -1.05 31.59
CA GLY A 440 26.71 -0.61 30.97
C GLY A 440 26.87 -0.42 29.47
N ALA A 441 27.90 0.31 29.04
CA ALA A 441 28.25 0.48 27.63
C ALA A 441 28.43 -0.87 26.92
N LYS A 442 29.12 -1.83 27.55
CA LYS A 442 29.29 -3.19 27.00
C LYS A 442 27.99 -3.98 26.90
N ILE A 443 27.09 -3.86 27.89
CA ILE A 443 25.75 -4.48 27.84
C ILE A 443 24.94 -3.90 26.68
N MET A 444 25.08 -2.60 26.42
CA MET A 444 24.31 -1.88 25.40
C MET A 444 24.94 -1.90 24.01
N GLU A 445 26.18 -2.38 23.86
CA GLU A 445 26.91 -2.49 22.58
C GLU A 445 26.08 -3.11 21.45
N PRO A 446 25.28 -4.18 21.66
CA PRO A 446 24.46 -4.76 20.60
C PRO A 446 23.40 -3.83 20.00
N LEU A 447 23.01 -2.74 20.69
CA LEU A 447 22.08 -1.75 20.12
C LEU A 447 22.67 -1.01 18.92
N LYS A 448 24.00 -0.88 18.84
CA LYS A 448 24.70 -0.15 17.77
C LYS A 448 24.21 1.30 17.60
N ILE A 449 23.87 1.97 18.70
CA ILE A 449 23.53 3.40 18.75
C ILE A 449 24.63 4.11 19.56
N PRO A 450 25.67 4.66 18.91
CA PRO A 450 26.82 5.26 19.58
C PRO A 450 26.43 6.31 20.62
N GLU A 451 25.47 7.18 20.29
CA GLU A 451 25.01 8.27 21.16
C GLU A 451 24.38 7.78 22.47
N VAL A 452 23.82 6.57 22.47
CA VAL A 452 23.30 5.90 23.68
C VAL A 452 24.45 5.30 24.47
N ILE A 453 25.33 4.56 23.80
CA ILE A 453 26.45 3.86 24.42
C ILE A 453 27.43 4.84 25.06
N GLU A 454 27.79 5.92 24.35
CA GLU A 454 28.68 6.98 24.81
C GLU A 454 28.04 7.80 25.96
N GLY A 455 26.74 8.04 25.88
CA GLY A 455 25.98 8.67 26.97
C GLY A 455 26.07 7.86 28.27
N ILE A 456 25.94 6.53 28.17
CA ILE A 456 26.06 5.60 29.29
C ILE A 456 27.53 5.46 29.75
N LEU A 457 28.50 5.41 28.83
CA LEU A 457 29.90 5.23 29.18
C LEU A 457 30.47 6.42 29.96
N HIS A 458 30.09 7.63 29.58
CA HIS A 458 30.75 8.85 30.03
C HIS A 458 29.93 9.73 30.98
N HIS A 459 28.77 9.29 31.46
CA HIS A 459 27.93 10.11 32.35
C HIS A 459 28.56 10.45 33.71
N HIS A 460 29.68 9.81 34.07
CA HIS A 460 30.51 10.14 35.24
C HIS A 460 31.83 10.84 34.90
N GLU A 461 32.04 11.20 33.64
CA GLU A 461 33.10 12.12 33.27
C GLU A 461 32.81 13.50 33.86
N LYS A 462 33.87 14.17 34.28
CA LYS A 462 33.79 15.51 34.85
C LYS A 462 34.36 16.49 33.87
N TYR A 463 33.78 17.68 33.80
CA TYR A 463 34.16 18.69 32.83
C TYR A 463 35.67 19.04 32.87
N ASP A 464 36.30 18.96 34.04
CA ASP A 464 37.74 19.17 34.26
C ASP A 464 38.65 17.96 33.95
N GLY A 465 38.10 16.80 33.59
CA GLY A 465 38.83 15.56 33.32
C GLY A 465 39.16 14.72 34.56
N SER A 466 38.70 15.09 35.75
CA SER A 466 38.88 14.30 36.98
C SER A 466 37.83 13.18 37.17
N GLY A 467 37.03 12.93 36.13
CA GLY A 467 36.00 11.90 36.08
C GLY A 467 36.53 10.52 35.68
N TYR A 468 35.60 9.63 35.33
CA TYR A 468 35.87 8.26 34.89
C TYR A 468 34.82 7.84 33.86
N PRO A 469 35.08 6.81 33.02
CA PRO A 469 36.23 5.90 33.03
C PRO A 469 37.50 6.40 32.33
N ASP A 470 37.41 7.33 31.39
CA ASP A 470 38.50 7.68 30.47
C ASP A 470 39.18 9.01 30.83
N GLY A 471 38.58 9.83 31.70
CA GLY A 471 39.16 11.10 32.15
C GLY A 471 39.16 12.16 31.04
N ILE A 472 38.19 12.08 30.13
CA ILE A 472 38.00 13.05 29.05
C ILE A 472 37.38 14.35 29.60
N LYS A 473 37.60 15.47 28.91
CA LYS A 473 37.31 16.82 29.44
C LYS A 473 36.58 17.72 28.45
N ASN A 474 35.96 18.78 28.98
CA ASN A 474 35.27 19.82 28.20
C ASN A 474 34.28 19.23 27.17
N GLY A 475 34.38 19.68 25.91
CA GLY A 475 33.53 19.24 24.80
C GLY A 475 33.85 17.85 24.25
N ASP A 476 34.94 17.21 24.67
CA ASP A 476 35.24 15.82 24.30
C ASP A 476 34.26 14.85 24.99
N ILE A 477 33.65 15.28 26.10
CA ILE A 477 32.57 14.54 26.76
C ILE A 477 31.33 14.57 25.87
N PRO A 478 30.77 13.41 25.49
CA PRO A 478 29.55 13.34 24.69
C PRO A 478 28.44 14.20 25.26
N PHE A 479 27.71 14.90 24.38
CA PHE A 479 26.70 15.87 24.80
C PHE A 479 25.61 15.23 25.70
N ASN A 480 25.18 14.01 25.36
CA ASN A 480 24.20 13.28 26.16
C ASN A 480 24.72 12.98 27.57
N ALA A 481 25.99 12.58 27.70
CA ALA A 481 26.62 12.31 29.00
C ALA A 481 26.68 13.56 29.88
N ARG A 482 27.01 14.73 29.31
CA ARG A 482 27.00 16.01 30.04
C ARG A 482 25.63 16.39 30.59
N ILE A 483 24.56 16.15 29.80
CA ILE A 483 23.18 16.36 30.25
C ILE A 483 22.81 15.40 31.38
N ILE A 484 23.14 14.11 31.23
CA ILE A 484 22.83 13.08 32.24
C ILE A 484 23.57 13.38 33.55
N ALA A 485 24.84 13.79 33.51
CA ALA A 485 25.64 14.10 34.69
C ALA A 485 24.99 15.20 35.57
N VAL A 486 24.47 16.26 34.95
CA VAL A 486 23.76 17.34 35.68
C VAL A 486 22.44 16.84 36.28
N ALA A 487 21.68 16.08 35.50
CA ALA A 487 20.39 15.51 35.92
C ALA A 487 20.54 14.51 37.08
N ASP A 488 21.51 13.60 36.98
CA ASP A 488 21.85 12.60 38.01
C ASP A 488 22.31 13.28 39.30
N ALA A 489 23.26 14.21 39.21
CA ALA A 489 23.73 14.94 40.38
C ALA A 489 22.62 15.72 41.09
N PHE A 490 21.71 16.33 40.33
CA PHE A 490 20.57 17.05 40.89
C PHE A 490 19.59 16.11 41.61
N ASP A 491 19.24 14.97 41.01
CA ASP A 491 18.37 13.97 41.65
C ASP A 491 19.02 13.40 42.91
N ALA A 492 20.31 13.05 42.83
CA ALA A 492 21.09 12.55 43.95
C ALA A 492 21.19 13.56 45.10
N MET A 493 21.20 14.87 44.80
CA MET A 493 21.23 15.92 45.80
C MET A 493 19.89 16.13 46.51
N THR A 494 18.78 16.02 45.76
CA THR A 494 17.44 16.42 46.21
C THR A 494 16.59 15.25 46.73
N THR A 495 16.97 14.01 46.44
CA THR A 495 16.25 12.82 46.91
C THR A 495 16.74 12.34 48.28
N ASP A 496 15.82 11.88 49.13
CA ASP A 496 16.14 11.21 50.40
C ASP A 496 16.85 9.87 50.14
N ARG A 497 17.94 9.62 50.86
CA ARG A 497 18.67 8.35 50.87
C ARG A 497 18.66 7.77 52.29
N PRO A 498 18.86 6.46 52.48
CA PRO A 498 18.80 5.82 53.81
C PRO A 498 19.65 6.49 54.89
N TYR A 499 20.77 7.10 54.49
CA TYR A 499 21.76 7.70 55.38
C TYR A 499 21.74 9.23 55.37
N ARG A 500 20.89 9.89 54.54
CA ARG A 500 20.88 11.34 54.37
C ARG A 500 19.55 11.83 53.80
N LYS A 501 19.01 12.92 54.36
CA LYS A 501 17.92 13.67 53.72
C LYS A 501 18.36 14.43 52.48
N GLY A 502 17.46 14.55 51.51
CA GLY A 502 17.58 15.41 50.34
C GLY A 502 17.88 16.85 50.75
N LEU A 503 18.70 17.53 49.96
CA LEU A 503 19.01 18.94 50.17
C LEU A 503 17.82 19.81 49.76
N PRO A 504 17.61 20.95 50.42
CA PRO A 504 16.72 21.97 49.91
C PRO A 504 17.08 22.36 48.47
N LEU A 505 16.08 22.65 47.64
CA LEU A 505 16.24 22.99 46.23
C LEU A 505 17.31 24.09 46.02
N GLU A 506 17.27 25.15 46.81
CA GLU A 506 18.23 26.27 46.71
C GLU A 506 19.67 25.86 46.98
N GLU A 507 19.88 24.89 47.88
CA GLU A 507 21.22 24.38 48.19
C GLU A 507 21.72 23.46 47.05
N ALA A 508 20.84 22.67 46.43
CA ALA A 508 21.19 21.90 45.23
C ALA A 508 21.57 22.83 44.06
N ILE A 509 20.80 23.89 43.83
CA ILE A 509 21.09 24.94 42.82
C ILE A 509 22.44 25.59 43.10
N ARG A 510 22.70 25.98 44.36
CA ARG A 510 23.97 26.61 44.75
C ARG A 510 25.17 25.70 44.47
N ARG A 511 25.03 24.40 44.71
CA ARG A 511 26.09 23.41 44.42
C ARG A 511 26.32 23.21 42.93
N LEU A 512 25.27 23.07 42.13
CA LEU A 512 25.41 23.00 40.66
C LEU A 512 26.14 24.23 40.11
N LYS A 513 25.79 25.43 40.59
CA LYS A 513 26.48 26.68 40.20
C LYS A 513 27.95 26.69 40.61
N LYS A 514 28.26 26.20 41.81
CA LYS A 514 29.64 26.16 42.34
C LYS A 514 30.52 25.20 41.52
N ASP A 515 29.97 24.06 41.14
CA ASP A 515 30.72 22.99 40.45
C ASP A 515 30.61 23.10 38.90
N SER A 516 30.05 24.22 38.41
CA SER A 516 30.01 24.59 37.00
C SER A 516 31.41 24.92 36.48
N GLY A 517 31.81 24.30 35.36
CA GLY A 517 33.14 24.44 34.77
C GLY A 517 34.22 23.55 35.41
N THR A 518 33.88 22.79 36.45
CA THR A 518 34.76 21.76 37.05
C THR A 518 34.12 20.38 36.94
N HIS A 519 33.02 20.14 37.65
CA HIS A 519 32.29 18.89 37.56
C HIS A 519 31.37 18.90 36.33
N PHE A 520 30.62 19.98 36.14
CA PHE A 520 29.56 20.05 35.16
C PHE A 520 29.88 21.03 34.04
N ASP A 521 29.32 20.76 32.87
CA ASP A 521 29.38 21.70 31.75
C ASP A 521 28.60 22.99 32.08
N PRO A 522 29.22 24.17 31.97
CA PRO A 522 28.56 25.45 32.25
C PRO A 522 27.31 25.72 31.42
N GLU A 523 27.28 25.31 30.16
CA GLU A 523 26.15 25.52 29.26
C GLU A 523 24.95 24.68 29.68
N ILE A 524 25.19 23.41 30.06
CA ILE A 524 24.15 22.50 30.55
C ILE A 524 23.62 22.96 31.91
N VAL A 525 24.49 23.40 32.82
CA VAL A 525 24.07 23.97 34.11
C VAL A 525 23.18 25.18 33.89
N GLN A 526 23.57 26.11 33.03
CA GLN A 526 22.76 27.30 32.74
C GLN A 526 21.40 26.92 32.15
N ALA A 527 21.38 26.00 31.17
CA ALA A 527 20.14 25.49 30.59
C ALA A 527 19.20 24.88 31.65
N PHE A 528 19.75 24.12 32.61
CA PHE A 528 18.93 23.55 33.68
C PHE A 528 18.39 24.60 34.65
N LEU A 529 19.16 25.65 34.92
CA LEU A 529 18.70 26.79 35.73
C LEU A 529 17.56 27.54 35.04
N ASP A 530 17.65 27.78 33.73
CA ASP A 530 16.60 28.42 32.96
C ASP A 530 15.30 27.58 32.98
N VAL A 531 15.42 26.25 32.89
CA VAL A 531 14.30 25.32 33.06
C VAL A 531 13.69 25.45 34.46
N LEU A 532 14.51 25.52 35.51
CA LEU A 532 14.06 25.65 36.89
C LEU A 532 13.29 26.95 37.15
N GLU A 533 13.66 28.05 36.49
CA GLU A 533 12.94 29.31 36.58
C GLU A 533 11.54 29.22 35.98
N VAL A 534 11.39 28.55 34.84
CA VAL A 534 10.10 28.44 34.12
C VAL A 534 9.20 27.31 34.67
N ARG A 535 9.79 26.19 35.12
CA ARG A 535 9.06 24.95 35.49
C ARG A 535 9.25 24.55 36.95
N ARG A 536 9.46 25.52 37.83
CA ARG A 536 9.77 25.29 39.25
C ARG A 536 8.77 24.35 39.95
N GLU A 537 7.48 24.58 39.78
CA GLU A 537 6.43 23.77 40.41
C GLU A 537 6.44 22.32 39.92
N GLU A 538 6.66 22.10 38.62
CA GLU A 538 6.74 20.76 38.03
C GLU A 538 7.93 19.99 38.61
N ILE A 539 9.07 20.67 38.82
CA ILE A 539 10.27 20.05 39.37
C ILE A 539 10.11 19.78 40.87
N ILE A 540 9.54 20.70 41.65
CA ILE A 540 9.24 20.49 43.08
C ILE A 540 8.33 19.27 43.27
N LYS A 541 7.31 19.12 42.41
CA LYS A 541 6.42 17.95 42.44
C LYS A 541 7.17 16.65 42.12
N THR A 542 8.17 16.71 41.24
CA THR A 542 8.99 15.55 40.84
C THR A 542 9.95 15.12 41.96
N ILE A 543 10.53 16.08 42.70
CA ILE A 543 11.38 15.76 43.86
C ILE A 543 10.56 15.07 44.97
N SER A 544 9.28 15.40 45.07
CA SER A 544 8.36 14.88 46.10
C SER A 544 7.71 13.55 45.73
N SER A 545 7.98 13.00 44.53
CA SER A 545 7.41 11.76 44.00
C SER A 545 8.46 10.64 43.92
#